data_AF-A0A1G9B4D7-F1
#
_entry.id   AF-A0A1G9B4D7-F1
#
_cell.length_a   1.000
_cell.length_b   1.000
_cell.length_c   1.000
_cell.angle_alpha   90.00
_cell.angle_beta   90.00
_cell.angle_gamma   90.00
#
_symmetry.space_group_name_H-M   'P 1'
#
loop_
_entity.id
_entity.type
_entity.pdbx_description
1 polymer ?
#
loop_
_entity_poly.entity_id
_entity_poly.type
_entity_poly.pdbx_seq_one_letter_code
_entity_poly.pdbx_strand_id
1 'polypeptide(L)' 'MTVHESQGSEFTHTTLMLPDAPNPFLTRELVYTGITRARDWLTVVETGRSMLDEAVTREVSGLGSGLVDNWPLS' A
#
# COMPACT_ATOMS: atom_id res chain seq x y z
N MET A 1 -1.36 -13.08 6.11
CA MET A 1 -2.13 -12.61 4.92
C MET A 1 -1.30 -11.56 4.20
N THR A 2 -1.46 -11.41 2.89
CA THR A 2 -0.94 -10.21 2.20
C THR A 2 -1.99 -9.09 2.29
N VAL A 3 -1.59 -7.85 2.02
CA VAL A 3 -2.56 -6.73 1.94
C VAL A 3 -3.63 -7.00 0.88
N HIS A 4 -3.27 -7.65 -0.22
CA HIS A 4 -4.21 -8.07 -1.27
C HIS A 4 -5.28 -9.02 -0.73
N GLU A 5 -4.88 -10.07 0.00
CA GLU A 5 -5.81 -11.05 0.58
C GLU A 5 -6.74 -10.45 1.65
N SER A 6 -6.40 -9.27 2.19
CA SER A 6 -7.20 -8.59 3.22
C SER A 6 -8.31 -7.70 2.66
N GLN A 7 -8.48 -7.64 1.33
CA GLN A 7 -9.48 -6.77 0.69
C GLN A 7 -10.90 -7.01 1.23
N GLY A 8 -11.59 -5.93 1.61
CA GLY A 8 -12.93 -5.97 2.20
C GLY A 8 -13.00 -6.36 3.69
N SER A 9 -11.87 -6.69 4.31
CA SER A 9 -11.78 -7.03 5.74
C SER A 9 -11.25 -5.88 6.59
N GLU A 10 -11.54 -5.89 7.90
CA GLU A 10 -11.00 -4.95 8.89
C GLU A 10 -10.84 -5.68 10.24
N PHE A 11 -9.79 -5.34 11.00
CA PHE A 11 -9.39 -6.02 12.23
C PHE A 11 -9.17 -5.02 13.37
N THR A 12 -9.54 -5.38 14.61
CA THR A 12 -9.28 -4.57 15.81
C THR A 12 -7.82 -4.13 15.91
N HIS A 13 -6.88 -5.07 15.71
CA HIS A 13 -5.45 -4.80 15.66
C HIS A 13 -4.83 -5.40 14.41
N THR A 14 -4.08 -4.60 13.66
CA THR A 14 -3.30 -5.05 12.50
C THR A 14 -1.81 -4.85 12.76
N THR A 15 -0.99 -5.82 12.35
CA THR A 15 0.46 -5.65 12.25
C THR A 15 0.86 -5.62 10.78
N LEU A 16 1.42 -4.51 10.31
CA LEU A 16 1.96 -4.34 8.97
C LEU A 16 3.46 -4.62 8.98
N MET A 17 3.87 -5.72 8.37
CA MET A 17 5.27 -6.09 8.24
C MET A 17 5.82 -5.61 6.90
N LEU A 18 6.83 -4.74 6.96
CA LEU A 18 7.53 -4.23 5.78
C LEU A 18 8.63 -5.22 5.37
N PRO A 19 8.97 -5.28 4.07
CA PRO A 19 10.11 -6.08 3.61
C PRO A 19 11.42 -5.56 4.22
N ASP A 20 12.43 -6.42 4.26
CA ASP A 20 13.78 -6.09 4.75
C ASP A 20 14.71 -5.51 3.66
N ALA A 21 14.25 -5.49 2.41
CA ALA A 21 14.95 -4.95 1.25
C ALA A 21 13.97 -4.25 0.29
N PRO A 22 14.46 -3.34 -0.58
CA PRO A 22 13.63 -2.65 -1.55
C PRO A 22 12.78 -3.61 -2.39
N ASN A 23 11.47 -3.37 -2.42
CA ASN A 23 10.52 -4.22 -3.10
C ASN A 23 9.64 -3.35 -4.02
N PRO A 24 9.56 -3.63 -5.34
CA PRO A 24 8.80 -2.80 -6.27
C PRO A 24 7.29 -2.81 -6.00
N PHE A 25 6.78 -3.78 -5.25
CA PHE A 25 5.37 -3.83 -4.84
C PHE A 25 5.08 -3.00 -3.59
N LEU A 26 6.10 -2.54 -2.86
CA LEU A 26 5.91 -1.65 -1.71
C LEU A 26 5.67 -0.22 -2.22
N THR A 27 4.40 0.19 -2.23
CA THR A 27 3.98 1.54 -2.64
C THR A 27 3.16 2.22 -1.55
N ARG A 28 2.94 3.54 -1.71
CA ARG A 28 2.10 4.33 -0.81
C ARG A 28 0.68 3.75 -0.68
N GLU A 29 0.10 3.31 -1.78
CA GLU A 29 -1.24 2.74 -1.86
C GLU A 29 -1.33 1.41 -1.12
N LEU A 30 -0.28 0.57 -1.21
CA LEU A 30 -0.22 -0.69 -0.48
C LEU A 30 -0.11 -0.45 1.03
N VAL A 31 0.73 0.51 1.45
CA VAL A 31 0.84 0.92 2.85
C VAL A 31 -0.48 1.49 3.36
N TYR A 32 -1.10 2.42 2.62
CA TYR A 32 -2.39 3.00 2.96
C TYR A 32 -3.50 1.95 3.09
N THR A 33 -3.54 0.99 2.16
CA THR A 33 -4.48 -0.12 2.25
C THR A 33 -4.22 -0.95 3.50
N GLY A 34 -2.96 -1.26 3.84
CA GLY A 34 -2.61 -1.95 5.08
C GLY A 34 -3.04 -1.20 6.34
N ILE A 35 -2.83 0.12 6.38
CA ILE A 35 -3.24 1.00 7.49
C ILE A 35 -4.75 0.96 7.70
N THR A 36 -5.53 1.08 6.62
CA THR A 36 -7.02 1.11 6.69
C THR A 36 -7.65 -0.23 7.07
N ARG A 37 -6.88 -1.33 7.14
CA ARG A 37 -7.35 -2.60 7.71
C ARG A 37 -7.40 -2.59 9.24
N ALA A 38 -6.70 -1.67 9.91
CA ALA A 38 -6.75 -1.53 11.36
C ALA A 38 -7.96 -0.68 11.78
N ARG A 39 -8.78 -1.20 12.72
CA ARG A 39 -9.88 -0.44 13.33
C ARG A 39 -9.39 0.43 14.49
N ASP A 40 -8.68 -0.18 15.45
CA ASP A 40 -8.32 0.48 16.71
C ASP A 40 -6.81 0.67 16.85
N TRP A 41 -6.02 -0.31 16.41
CA TRP A 41 -4.59 -0.34 16.66
C TRP A 41 -3.78 -0.82 15.45
N LEU A 42 -2.70 -0.13 15.14
CA LEU A 42 -1.74 -0.53 14.11
C LEU A 42 -0.33 -0.66 14.71
N THR A 43 0.32 -1.79 14.46
CA THR A 43 1.77 -1.95 14.65
C THR A 43 2.44 -1.98 13.28
N VAL A 44 3.47 -1.18 13.07
CA VAL A 44 4.30 -1.25 11.86
C VAL A 44 5.64 -1.84 12.25
N VAL A 45 6.04 -2.92 11.57
CA VAL A 45 7.30 -3.60 11.79
C VAL A 45 8.19 -3.37 10.58
N GLU A 46 9.33 -2.75 10.81
CA GLU A 46 10.34 -2.49 9.80
C GLU A 46 11.63 -3.22 10.18
N THR A 47 12.08 -4.11 9.30
CA THR A 47 13.34 -4.86 9.46
C THR A 47 14.46 -4.30 8.57
N GLY A 48 14.10 -3.63 7.47
CA GLY A 48 15.01 -2.83 6.64
C GLY A 48 15.19 -1.41 7.18
N ARG A 49 16.00 -0.57 6.51
CA ARG A 49 16.10 0.87 6.85
C ARG A 49 15.31 1.71 5.86
N SER A 50 14.49 2.62 6.38
CA SER A 50 13.73 3.62 5.62
C SER A 50 12.78 3.03 4.56
N MET A 51 12.29 1.80 4.76
CA MET A 51 11.34 1.15 3.85
C MET A 51 9.98 1.85 3.87
N LEU A 52 9.54 2.31 5.05
CA LEU A 52 8.31 3.08 5.14
C LEU A 52 8.45 4.43 4.41
N ASP A 53 9.58 5.12 4.60
CA ASP A 53 9.88 6.41 3.96
C ASP A 53 9.93 6.27 2.42
N GLU A 54 10.56 5.20 1.93
CA GLU A 54 10.59 4.87 0.50
C GLU A 54 9.17 4.59 -0.02
N ALA A 55 8.38 3.81 0.71
CA ALA A 55 7.02 3.46 0.31
C ALA A 55 6.12 4.70 0.17
N VAL A 56 6.17 5.62 1.13
CA VAL A 56 5.28 6.80 1.15
C VAL A 56 5.63 7.83 0.08
N THR A 57 6.88 7.86 -0.39
CA THR A 57 7.33 8.75 -1.47
C THR A 57 7.10 8.17 -2.86
N ARG A 58 6.79 6.87 -2.95
CA ARG A 58 6.57 6.16 -4.21
C ARG A 58 5.10 6.18 -4.61
N GLU A 59 4.78 6.93 -5.65
CA GLU A 59 3.49 6.84 -6.33
C GLU A 59 3.45 5.63 -7.27
N VAL A 60 2.29 4.97 -7.38
CA VAL A 60 2.05 3.95 -8.42
C VAL A 60 2.07 4.65 -9.79
N SER A 61 3.24 4.61 -10.42
CA SER A 61 3.43 5.01 -11.81
C SER A 61 3.26 3.77 -12.68
N GLY A 62 2.16 3.67 -13.42
CA GLY A 62 1.97 2.56 -14.37
C GLY A 62 0.58 1.95 -14.49
N LEU A 63 -0.49 2.59 -13.99
CA LEU A 63 -1.81 2.30 -14.54
C LEU A 63 -1.86 2.90 -15.95
N GLY A 64 -1.36 2.16 -16.94
CA GLY A 64 -1.56 2.43 -18.36
C GLY A 64 -3.04 2.30 -18.70
N SER A 65 -3.83 3.24 -18.23
CA SER A 65 -5.25 3.31 -18.48
C SER A 65 -5.43 4.12 -19.76
N GLY A 66 -5.62 3.44 -20.88
CA GLY A 66 -6.10 4.08 -22.12
C GLY A 66 -7.46 4.78 -21.99
N LEU A 67 -8.00 4.91 -20.77
CA LEU A 67 -9.20 5.68 -20.46
C LEU A 67 -8.92 7.19 -20.33
N VAL A 68 -7.67 7.60 -20.08
CA VAL A 68 -7.34 9.04 -20.04
C VAL A 68 -7.18 9.61 -21.45
N ASP A 69 -6.78 8.79 -22.42
CA ASP A 69 -6.50 9.21 -23.80
C ASP A 69 -7.74 9.29 -24.71
N ASN A 70 -8.92 8.83 -24.26
CA ASN A 70 -10.17 8.83 -25.04
C ASN A 70 -11.40 9.26 -24.23
N TRP A 71 -11.25 10.22 -23.31
CA TRP A 71 -12.40 10.85 -22.67
C TRP A 71 -13.05 11.83 -23.66
N PRO A 72 -14.27 11.59 -24.18
CA PRO A 72 -14.90 12.53 -25.09
C PRO A 72 -15.30 13.77 -24.29
N LEU A 73 -14.64 14.89 -24.59
CA LEU A 73 -15.08 16.20 -24.15
C LEU A 73 -16.44 16.49 -24.82
N SER A 74 -17.51 16.39 -24.05
CA SER A 74 -18.81 17.04 -24.33
C SER A 74 -18.82 18.44 -23.73
#